data_AF-A0A4Y7MUT0-F1
#
_entry.id   AF-A0A4Y7MUT0-F1
#
_cell.length_a   1.000
_cell.length_b   1.000
_cell.length_c   1.000
_cell.angle_alpha   90.00
_cell.angle_beta   90.00
_cell.angle_gamma   90.00
#
_symmetry.space_group_name_H-M   'P 1'
#
loop_
_entity.id
_entity.type
_entity.pdbx_description
1 polymer ?
#
loop_
_entity_poly.entity_id
_entity_poly.type
_entity_poly.pdbx_seq_one_letter_code
_entity_poly.pdbx_strand_id
1 'polypeptide(L)'
;MTLQMIQVGLNIEEIAIIYSVLPFVTSVMPPIAGMLADRFHCYKLILIVIVASVAVFHTSLLHIDARISAEVQSSGSDFETPAEIFCSRLGAVLRFENYTRATPAAAAAAITGKCGRSTGRRRSAGRWIAMECRPGCSSASRTATARKSRPDRRPCWKWTPCSSCRRLFLPDDLKIRITYSFFTMYTRKEKLIKQITALVTVTLGGTATFASLCIWNGNESFYSDYVMPFTRRLDPETSHKLAVFAMKHCLIKKQVKPDPESIATRLWGMNFSNPIGLAAGFDKQAEAMQGLHRTGFGFVEIGSVTPEPQDGNKKPRVFRLDEDKAIINRYGFNSEGHEAVYSRVKMEGEKPERAVIGVNLGKNKLSAMEDVGDYVDGVKKFGAIADYLVINVSSPNTVGLRGLQQKNELENLISCVLEARNNLGVTKLPPLLLKIAPDLNEEERKDIANVILKEHCRVDGIIVCNTTTSRPSDLKSEFKDQTGGLSGQPLKDISTRCIGDFYRLTGGQIPIIGVGGVATGQDAFEKILAGASLVQLYTSFAFQGPPIVRRIKRELDEILRSKGYKNISEAIGKSALSS
;
A
#
# COMPACT_ATOMS: atom_id res chain seq x y z
N MET A 1 -11.34 -15.46 -29.40
CA MET A 1 -12.32 -16.01 -28.45
C MET A 1 -13.75 -15.62 -28.81
N THR A 2 -14.43 -14.64 -28.19
CA THR A 2 -15.90 -14.44 -28.25
C THR A 2 -16.55 -14.67 -29.63
N LEU A 3 -16.06 -14.00 -30.69
CA LEU A 3 -16.63 -14.15 -32.04
C LEU A 3 -16.36 -15.52 -32.66
N GLN A 4 -15.21 -16.13 -32.38
CA GLN A 4 -14.90 -17.50 -32.81
C GLN A 4 -15.76 -18.51 -32.04
N MET A 5 -16.01 -18.30 -30.74
CA MET A 5 -16.87 -19.18 -29.93
C MET A 5 -18.29 -19.22 -30.48
N ILE A 6 -18.85 -18.07 -30.88
CA ILE A 6 -20.12 -17.99 -31.61
C ILE A 6 -20.03 -18.72 -32.98
N GLN A 7 -18.89 -18.65 -33.68
CA GLN A 7 -18.67 -19.41 -34.92
C GLN A 7 -18.51 -20.93 -34.72
N VAL A 8 -18.20 -21.41 -33.51
CA VAL A 8 -18.29 -22.85 -33.14
C VAL A 8 -19.65 -23.20 -32.52
N GLY A 9 -20.64 -22.31 -32.60
CA GLY A 9 -22.02 -22.57 -32.17
C GLY A 9 -22.36 -22.25 -30.72
N LEU A 10 -21.40 -21.77 -29.90
CA LEU A 10 -21.67 -21.42 -28.50
C LEU A 10 -22.57 -20.19 -28.39
N ASN A 11 -23.59 -20.28 -27.53
CA ASN A 11 -24.55 -19.23 -27.26
C ASN A 11 -24.01 -18.17 -26.26
N ILE A 12 -24.74 -17.08 -26.09
CA ILE A 12 -24.29 -15.93 -25.29
C ILE A 12 -24.20 -16.27 -23.78
N GLU A 13 -25.04 -17.16 -23.28
CA GLU A 13 -25.05 -17.57 -21.87
C GLU A 13 -23.91 -18.55 -21.55
N GLU A 14 -23.67 -19.53 -22.42
CA GLU A 14 -22.49 -20.41 -22.35
C GLU A 14 -21.19 -19.60 -22.36
N ILE A 15 -21.10 -18.61 -23.26
CA ILE A 15 -19.97 -17.69 -23.33
C ILE A 15 -19.85 -16.83 -22.06
N ALA A 16 -20.96 -16.40 -21.46
CA ALA A 16 -20.96 -15.66 -20.20
C ALA A 16 -20.53 -16.54 -19.01
N ILE A 17 -20.92 -17.81 -18.98
CA ILE A 17 -20.47 -18.80 -17.98
C ILE A 17 -18.96 -19.07 -18.12
N ILE A 18 -18.46 -19.23 -19.35
CA ILE A 18 -17.02 -19.36 -19.59
C ILE A 18 -16.28 -18.11 -19.11
N TYR A 19 -16.79 -16.90 -19.39
CA TYR A 19 -16.17 -15.65 -18.93
C TYR A 19 -16.35 -15.32 -17.44
N SER A 20 -17.30 -15.93 -16.72
CA SER A 20 -17.40 -15.78 -15.26
C SER A 20 -16.44 -16.71 -14.51
N VAL A 21 -16.17 -17.91 -15.06
CA VAL A 21 -15.20 -18.87 -14.48
C VAL A 21 -13.76 -18.54 -14.88
N LEU A 22 -13.51 -18.00 -16.08
CA LEU A 22 -12.15 -17.75 -16.59
C LEU A 22 -11.27 -16.90 -15.63
N PRO A 23 -11.73 -15.79 -15.01
CA PRO A 23 -10.93 -15.01 -14.07
C PRO A 23 -10.53 -15.79 -12.80
N PHE A 24 -11.38 -16.72 -12.35
CA PHE A 24 -11.05 -17.60 -11.23
C PHE A 24 -9.91 -18.56 -11.61
N VAL A 25 -10.00 -19.17 -12.80
CA VAL A 25 -8.99 -20.11 -13.32
C VAL A 25 -7.66 -19.41 -13.66
N THR A 26 -7.68 -18.19 -14.22
CA THR A 26 -6.45 -17.49 -14.64
C THR A 26 -5.82 -16.63 -13.54
N SER A 27 -6.58 -16.13 -12.56
CA SER A 27 -6.09 -15.14 -11.59
C SER A 27 -6.18 -15.55 -10.12
N VAL A 28 -7.07 -16.49 -9.76
CA VAL A 28 -7.25 -16.94 -8.37
C VAL A 28 -6.63 -18.30 -8.11
N MET A 29 -6.74 -19.24 -9.06
CA MET A 29 -6.15 -20.57 -8.95
C MET A 29 -4.61 -20.59 -8.93
N PRO A 30 -3.85 -19.82 -9.75
CA PRO A 30 -2.39 -19.89 -9.76
C PRO A 30 -1.71 -19.45 -8.44
N PRO A 31 -2.17 -18.39 -7.74
CA PRO A 31 -1.68 -18.07 -6.39
C PRO A 31 -1.98 -19.19 -5.37
N ILE A 32 -3.16 -19.80 -5.41
CA ILE A 32 -3.53 -20.90 -4.51
C ILE A 32 -2.67 -22.14 -4.79
N ALA A 33 -2.43 -22.46 -6.06
CA ALA A 33 -1.52 -23.50 -6.51
C ALA A 33 -0.10 -23.29 -5.98
N GLY A 34 0.44 -22.08 -6.08
CA GLY A 34 1.76 -21.73 -5.54
C GLY A 34 1.83 -21.96 -4.02
N MET A 35 0.86 -21.43 -3.27
CA MET A 35 0.80 -21.63 -1.80
C MET A 35 0.70 -23.11 -1.40
N LEU A 36 -0.01 -23.94 -2.17
CA LEU A 36 -0.08 -25.38 -1.94
C LEU A 36 1.24 -26.09 -2.31
N ALA A 37 1.88 -25.67 -3.40
CA ALA A 37 3.17 -26.22 -3.83
C ALA A 37 4.29 -25.94 -2.82
N ASP A 38 4.34 -24.72 -2.27
CA ASP A 38 5.28 -24.35 -1.21
C ASP A 38 4.96 -25.04 0.13
N ARG A 39 3.68 -25.26 0.45
CA ARG A 39 3.26 -25.91 1.71
C ARG A 39 3.55 -27.42 1.74
N PHE A 40 3.54 -28.08 0.59
CA PHE A 40 3.73 -29.55 0.49
C PHE A 40 5.02 -29.96 -0.24
N HIS A 41 5.82 -28.99 -0.73
CA HIS A 41 7.02 -29.18 -1.56
C HIS A 41 6.84 -30.06 -2.81
N CYS A 42 5.59 -30.33 -3.22
CA CYS A 42 5.22 -31.29 -4.26
C CYS A 42 4.96 -30.62 -5.63
N TYR A 43 5.83 -29.69 -6.02
CA TYR A 43 5.69 -28.82 -7.19
C TYR A 43 5.28 -29.55 -8.49
N LYS A 44 5.94 -30.68 -8.82
CA LYS A 44 5.62 -31.48 -10.03
C LYS A 44 4.21 -32.09 -9.98
N LEU A 45 3.82 -32.66 -8.84
CA LEU A 45 2.51 -33.30 -8.69
C LEU A 45 1.38 -32.27 -8.77
N ILE A 46 1.56 -31.13 -8.11
CA ILE A 46 0.57 -30.05 -8.11
C ILE A 46 0.43 -29.44 -9.51
N LEU A 47 1.53 -29.24 -10.24
CA LEU A 47 1.49 -28.82 -11.65
C LEU A 47 0.73 -29.82 -12.53
N ILE A 48 0.98 -31.13 -12.38
CA ILE A 48 0.26 -32.19 -13.11
C ILE A 48 -1.24 -32.16 -12.79
N VAL A 49 -1.61 -32.05 -11.51
CA VAL A 49 -3.02 -31.97 -11.07
C VAL A 49 -3.72 -30.74 -11.66
N ILE A 50 -3.05 -29.59 -11.72
CA ILE A 50 -3.61 -28.36 -12.31
C ILE A 50 -3.78 -28.50 -13.82
N VAL A 51 -2.78 -29.00 -14.54
CA VAL A 51 -2.88 -29.23 -16.00
C VAL A 51 -3.99 -30.23 -16.31
N ALA A 52 -4.12 -31.31 -15.53
CA ALA A 52 -5.21 -32.27 -15.64
C ALA A 52 -6.58 -31.64 -15.33
N SER A 53 -6.70 -30.83 -14.27
CA SER A 53 -7.95 -30.15 -13.90
C SER A 53 -8.39 -29.12 -14.94
N VAL A 54 -7.44 -28.36 -15.50
CA VAL A 54 -7.70 -27.40 -16.58
C VAL A 54 -8.11 -28.14 -17.86
N ALA A 55 -7.44 -29.25 -18.20
CA ALA A 55 -7.82 -30.09 -19.34
C ALA A 55 -9.22 -30.69 -19.16
N VAL A 56 -9.54 -31.28 -18.00
CA VAL A 56 -10.86 -31.82 -17.68
C VAL A 56 -11.94 -30.73 -17.76
N PHE A 57 -11.67 -29.53 -17.21
CA PHE A 57 -12.60 -28.40 -17.32
C PHE A 57 -12.86 -28.02 -18.79
N HIS A 58 -11.79 -27.84 -19.59
CA HIS A 58 -11.93 -27.48 -21.01
C HIS A 58 -12.62 -28.60 -21.83
N THR A 59 -12.36 -29.87 -21.52
CA THR A 59 -13.06 -31.00 -22.14
C THR A 59 -14.52 -31.09 -21.69
N SER A 60 -14.86 -30.75 -20.44
CA SER A 60 -16.26 -30.70 -20.00
C SER A 60 -17.06 -29.58 -20.67
N LEU A 61 -16.42 -28.44 -21.01
CA LEU A 61 -17.04 -27.39 -21.82
C LEU A 61 -17.39 -27.86 -23.24
N LEU A 62 -16.69 -28.88 -23.78
CA LEU A 62 -17.03 -29.54 -25.04
C LEU A 62 -18.15 -30.59 -24.91
N HIS A 63 -18.58 -30.91 -23.68
CA HIS A 63 -19.65 -31.87 -23.38
C HIS A 63 -20.90 -31.19 -22.79
N ILE A 64 -21.02 -29.86 -22.91
CA ILE A 64 -22.28 -29.14 -22.69
C ILE A 64 -23.21 -29.53 -23.84
N ASP A 65 -24.15 -30.44 -23.56
CA ASP A 65 -25.00 -31.04 -24.59
C ASP A 65 -26.02 -30.01 -25.13
N ALA A 66 -26.05 -29.82 -26.44
CA ALA A 66 -26.80 -28.77 -27.13
C ALA A 66 -28.34 -28.90 -27.04
N ARG A 67 -28.86 -29.93 -26.35
CA ARG A 67 -30.30 -30.20 -26.17
C ARG A 67 -31.10 -29.04 -25.61
N ILE A 68 -30.50 -28.17 -24.80
CA ILE A 68 -31.17 -26.97 -24.24
C ILE A 68 -31.68 -26.05 -25.37
N SER A 69 -31.02 -26.03 -26.54
CA SER A 69 -31.45 -25.25 -27.70
C SER A 69 -32.75 -25.75 -28.36
N ALA A 70 -33.18 -27.00 -28.09
CA ALA A 70 -34.34 -27.60 -28.74
C ALA A 70 -35.67 -27.26 -28.04
N GLU A 71 -35.69 -27.25 -26.71
CA GLU A 71 -36.94 -26.99 -25.96
C GLU A 71 -37.33 -25.51 -26.00
N VAL A 72 -36.37 -24.60 -25.88
CA VAL A 72 -36.61 -23.13 -25.83
C VAL A 72 -37.23 -22.57 -27.13
N GLN A 73 -37.03 -23.22 -28.28
CA GLN A 73 -37.69 -22.82 -29.54
C GLN A 73 -39.15 -23.30 -29.65
N SER A 74 -39.63 -24.15 -28.73
CA SER A 74 -40.99 -24.70 -28.78
C SER A 74 -42.01 -23.90 -27.95
N SER A 75 -41.56 -23.22 -26.89
CA SER A 75 -42.40 -22.40 -26.01
C SER A 75 -42.42 -20.93 -26.45
N GLY A 76 -43.45 -20.54 -27.21
CA GLY A 76 -43.69 -19.14 -27.55
C GLY A 76 -44.17 -18.32 -26.34
N SER A 77 -43.24 -17.73 -25.60
CA SER A 77 -43.49 -16.83 -24.47
C SER A 77 -42.53 -15.63 -24.51
N ASP A 78 -43.00 -14.46 -24.09
CA ASP A 78 -42.25 -13.21 -24.17
C ASP A 78 -40.93 -13.24 -23.35
N PHE A 79 -39.86 -12.67 -23.91
CA PHE A 79 -38.55 -12.60 -23.27
C PHE A 79 -38.50 -11.45 -22.24
N GLU A 80 -38.51 -11.80 -20.94
CA GLU A 80 -37.88 -10.96 -19.92
C GLU A 80 -36.38 -10.85 -20.18
N THR A 81 -35.78 -9.70 -19.83
CA THR A 81 -34.34 -9.49 -19.98
C THR A 81 -33.56 -10.15 -18.83
N PRO A 82 -32.26 -10.48 -19.01
CA PRO A 82 -31.43 -11.05 -17.93
C PRO A 82 -31.34 -10.19 -16.65
N ALA A 83 -31.67 -8.89 -16.73
CA ALA A 83 -31.74 -8.02 -15.56
C ALA A 83 -32.97 -8.29 -14.67
N GLU A 84 -34.11 -8.64 -15.26
CA GLU A 84 -35.37 -8.92 -14.54
C GLU A 84 -35.30 -10.28 -13.81
N ILE A 85 -34.68 -11.28 -14.45
CA ILE A 85 -34.37 -12.59 -13.85
C ILE A 85 -33.38 -12.45 -12.68
N PHE A 86 -32.42 -11.51 -12.76
CA PHE A 86 -31.47 -11.25 -11.67
C PHE A 86 -32.13 -10.53 -10.48
N CYS A 87 -32.95 -9.51 -10.74
CA CYS A 87 -33.65 -8.75 -9.69
C CYS A 87 -34.69 -9.60 -8.94
N SER A 88 -35.45 -10.44 -9.64
CA SER A 88 -36.51 -11.28 -9.02
C SER A 88 -35.96 -12.32 -8.03
N ARG A 89 -34.77 -12.89 -8.29
CA ARG A 89 -34.17 -13.94 -7.46
C ARG A 89 -33.46 -13.44 -6.18
N LEU A 90 -33.24 -12.13 -6.03
CA LEU A 90 -32.51 -11.55 -4.89
C LEU A 90 -33.39 -10.87 -3.82
N GLY A 91 -34.72 -10.88 -3.99
CA GLY A 91 -35.66 -10.34 -2.99
C GLY A 91 -35.58 -8.83 -2.74
N ALA A 92 -34.89 -8.09 -3.62
CA ALA A 92 -34.69 -6.64 -3.48
C ALA A 92 -35.94 -5.87 -3.93
N VAL A 93 -36.74 -5.39 -2.97
CA VAL A 93 -37.93 -4.58 -3.24
C VAL A 93 -37.54 -3.17 -3.71
N LEU A 94 -37.51 -2.98 -5.03
CA LEU A 94 -37.55 -1.65 -5.65
C LEU A 94 -38.97 -1.37 -6.14
N ARG A 95 -39.64 -0.40 -5.52
CA ARG A 95 -40.93 0.11 -5.99
C ARG A 95 -40.71 0.87 -7.31
N PHE A 96 -41.30 0.40 -8.39
CA PHE A 96 -41.74 1.27 -9.47
C PHE A 96 -43.24 1.53 -9.30
N GLU A 97 -43.64 2.80 -9.37
CA GLU A 97 -45.04 3.18 -9.25
C GLU A 97 -45.82 2.86 -10.53
N ASN A 98 -47.10 2.53 -10.34
CA ASN A 98 -47.96 1.97 -11.38
C ASN A 98 -48.05 2.86 -12.63
N TYR A 99 -47.96 2.25 -13.81
CA TYR A 99 -48.89 2.58 -14.89
C TYR A 99 -49.53 1.31 -15.49
N THR A 100 -50.80 1.44 -15.82
CA THR A 100 -51.79 0.36 -15.95
C THR A 100 -51.56 -0.65 -17.07
N ARG A 101 -51.90 -1.92 -16.78
CA ARG A 101 -52.07 -3.02 -17.74
C ARG A 101 -52.96 -2.64 -18.93
N ALA A 102 -52.57 -3.08 -20.13
CA ALA A 102 -53.50 -3.43 -21.21
C ALA A 102 -53.54 -4.97 -21.34
N THR A 103 -54.68 -5.56 -21.71
CA THR A 103 -54.87 -7.03 -21.66
C THR A 103 -54.51 -7.73 -22.99
N PRO A 104 -53.92 -8.94 -22.95
CA PRO A 104 -53.44 -9.66 -24.14
C PRO A 104 -54.57 -10.32 -24.98
N ALA A 105 -55.76 -9.74 -25.01
CA ALA A 105 -56.93 -10.27 -25.73
C ALA A 105 -57.15 -9.65 -27.12
N ALA A 106 -56.48 -8.55 -27.45
CA ALA A 106 -56.69 -7.81 -28.71
C ALA A 106 -55.79 -8.24 -29.88
N ALA A 107 -54.64 -8.87 -29.60
CA ALA A 107 -53.63 -9.18 -30.63
C ALA A 107 -53.90 -10.50 -31.40
N ALA A 108 -54.58 -11.46 -30.77
CA ALA A 108 -54.69 -12.84 -31.28
C ALA A 108 -55.69 -13.05 -32.45
N ALA A 109 -56.39 -12.00 -32.90
CA ALA A 109 -57.49 -12.11 -33.87
C ALA A 109 -57.12 -11.72 -35.32
N ALA A 110 -55.87 -11.33 -35.59
CA ALA A 110 -55.49 -10.64 -36.84
C ALA A 110 -54.68 -11.47 -37.86
N ILE A 111 -54.21 -12.69 -37.50
CA ILE A 111 -53.19 -13.41 -38.29
C ILE A 111 -53.68 -14.75 -38.87
N THR A 112 -54.58 -15.47 -38.19
CA THR A 112 -55.01 -16.83 -38.58
C THR A 112 -56.33 -16.85 -39.34
N GLY A 113 -56.27 -16.56 -40.64
CA GLY A 113 -57.42 -16.60 -41.55
C GLY A 113 -57.97 -18.00 -41.86
N LYS A 114 -58.39 -18.77 -40.85
CA LYS A 114 -59.16 -20.04 -40.99
C LYS A 114 -59.75 -20.54 -39.65
N CYS A 115 -61.07 -20.50 -39.54
CA CYS A 115 -61.91 -21.38 -38.71
C CYS A 115 -63.33 -21.31 -39.31
N GLY A 116 -64.14 -22.36 -39.43
CA GLY A 116 -64.15 -23.67 -38.76
C GLY A 116 -65.54 -23.85 -38.15
N ARG A 117 -66.43 -24.60 -38.81
CA ARG A 117 -67.86 -24.67 -38.43
C ARG A 117 -68.05 -25.50 -37.16
N SER A 118 -68.58 -24.91 -36.09
CA SER A 118 -69.53 -25.60 -35.20
C SER A 118 -70.43 -24.63 -34.41
N THR A 119 -71.74 -24.88 -34.51
CA THR A 119 -72.81 -24.67 -33.50
C THR A 119 -72.74 -23.52 -32.47
N GLY A 120 -73.71 -22.58 -32.59
CA GLY A 120 -74.74 -22.50 -31.54
C GLY A 120 -74.96 -21.19 -30.77
N ARG A 121 -75.91 -20.35 -31.26
CA ARG A 121 -76.67 -19.31 -30.51
C ARG A 121 -75.87 -18.11 -29.93
N ARG A 122 -76.42 -16.88 -29.81
CA ARG A 122 -77.50 -16.17 -30.54
C ARG A 122 -77.42 -14.67 -30.13
N ARG A 123 -77.24 -13.74 -31.09
CA ARG A 123 -77.58 -12.28 -30.99
C ARG A 123 -76.82 -11.47 -29.90
N SER A 124 -76.61 -10.15 -30.01
CA SER A 124 -76.78 -9.20 -31.12
C SER A 124 -76.09 -7.86 -30.79
N ALA A 125 -75.64 -7.14 -31.84
CA ALA A 125 -75.46 -5.68 -31.88
C ALA A 125 -74.79 -4.98 -30.69
N GLY A 126 -73.49 -4.66 -30.83
CA GLY A 126 -72.84 -3.70 -29.95
C GLY A 126 -73.36 -2.26 -30.17
N ARG A 127 -73.48 -1.49 -29.09
CA ARG A 127 -73.55 -0.02 -29.17
C ARG A 127 -72.15 0.55 -28.95
N TRP A 128 -71.69 1.36 -29.90
CA TRP A 128 -70.66 2.35 -29.62
C TRP A 128 -71.32 3.53 -28.90
N ILE A 129 -70.77 3.93 -27.76
CA ILE A 129 -71.00 5.25 -27.14
C ILE A 129 -69.60 5.81 -26.84
N ALA A 130 -69.42 7.10 -27.07
CA ALA A 130 -68.10 7.75 -27.10
C ALA A 130 -67.48 7.95 -25.71
N MET A 131 -66.19 8.22 -25.69
CA MET A 131 -65.58 8.95 -24.58
C MET A 131 -66.09 10.40 -24.60
N GLU A 132 -66.74 10.84 -23.54
CA GLU A 132 -66.87 12.27 -23.24
C GLU A 132 -65.61 12.77 -22.52
N CYS A 133 -65.07 13.90 -22.95
CA CYS A 133 -64.14 14.66 -22.13
C CYS A 133 -64.90 15.35 -20.98
N ARG A 134 -64.22 15.55 -19.84
CA ARG A 134 -64.81 16.18 -18.65
C ARG A 134 -65.17 17.67 -18.86
N PRO A 135 -66.08 18.23 -18.04
CA PRO A 135 -67.06 19.20 -18.53
C PRO A 135 -66.62 20.67 -18.43
N GLY A 136 -67.27 21.49 -19.25
CA GLY A 136 -67.35 22.94 -19.09
C GLY A 136 -68.65 23.48 -19.69
N CYS A 137 -69.58 23.92 -18.85
CA CYS A 137 -70.66 24.82 -19.27
C CYS A 137 -70.05 26.20 -19.64
N SER A 138 -70.67 27.04 -20.47
CA SER A 138 -72.11 27.16 -20.74
C SER A 138 -72.41 27.79 -22.11
N SER A 139 -73.72 28.01 -22.37
CA SER A 139 -74.32 28.74 -23.50
C SER A 139 -74.34 28.01 -24.85
N ALA A 140 -75.37 28.31 -25.63
CA ALA A 140 -75.68 27.65 -26.89
C ALA A 140 -76.29 28.64 -27.88
N SER A 141 -76.07 28.44 -29.17
CA SER A 141 -76.93 29.02 -30.20
C SER A 141 -76.93 28.21 -31.50
N ARG A 142 -78.05 28.36 -32.21
CA ARG A 142 -78.37 27.81 -33.54
C ARG A 142 -77.45 28.50 -34.58
N THR A 143 -77.20 27.96 -35.77
CA THR A 143 -78.20 27.74 -36.83
C THR A 143 -77.75 26.74 -37.90
N ALA A 144 -78.70 26.32 -38.73
CA ALA A 144 -78.46 25.58 -39.97
C ALA A 144 -79.30 26.19 -41.10
N THR A 145 -78.77 26.21 -42.32
CA THR A 145 -79.47 26.58 -43.56
C THR A 145 -78.97 25.73 -44.73
N ALA A 146 -79.86 25.43 -45.69
CA ALA A 146 -79.57 24.57 -46.84
C ALA A 146 -80.48 24.86 -48.04
N ARG A 147 -79.94 24.70 -49.26
CA ARG A 147 -80.62 24.49 -50.57
C ARG A 147 -79.53 24.11 -51.60
N LYS A 148 -79.65 23.14 -52.53
CA LYS A 148 -80.72 22.68 -53.47
C LYS A 148 -80.81 23.49 -54.78
N SER A 149 -80.20 22.95 -55.86
CA SER A 149 -80.75 22.91 -57.24
C SER A 149 -79.90 22.01 -58.17
N ARG A 150 -80.41 21.73 -59.38
CA ARG A 150 -79.78 21.04 -60.55
C ARG A 150 -80.15 21.87 -61.82
N PRO A 151 -79.89 21.47 -63.11
CA PRO A 151 -79.08 20.38 -63.66
C PRO A 151 -78.18 20.74 -64.89
N ASP A 152 -77.45 19.72 -65.37
CA ASP A 152 -77.09 19.40 -66.79
C ASP A 152 -76.11 20.26 -67.64
N ARG A 153 -74.99 19.64 -68.04
CA ARG A 153 -74.39 19.59 -69.40
C ARG A 153 -73.06 18.79 -69.39
N ARG A 154 -72.68 18.21 -70.54
CA ARG A 154 -71.38 17.52 -70.83
C ARG A 154 -70.75 18.15 -72.10
N PRO A 155 -69.52 17.81 -72.53
CA PRO A 155 -68.31 17.35 -71.80
C PRO A 155 -67.02 18.14 -72.18
N CYS A 156 -66.03 18.22 -71.28
CA CYS A 156 -64.59 18.21 -71.64
C CYS A 156 -63.70 18.00 -70.39
N TRP A 157 -62.52 17.38 -70.53
CA TRP A 157 -61.64 17.05 -69.38
C TRP A 157 -60.17 17.45 -69.62
N LYS A 158 -59.70 18.48 -68.90
CA LYS A 158 -58.28 18.88 -68.66
C LYS A 158 -58.26 20.15 -67.78
N TRP A 159 -57.45 20.33 -66.73
CA TRP A 159 -56.71 19.33 -65.93
C TRP A 159 -57.61 18.90 -64.74
N THR A 160 -57.39 19.04 -63.41
CA THR A 160 -56.25 19.40 -62.52
C THR A 160 -56.54 18.77 -61.13
N PRO A 161 -55.57 18.23 -60.37
CA PRO A 161 -55.89 17.37 -59.22
C PRO A 161 -56.10 18.12 -57.89
N CYS A 162 -57.03 17.62 -57.08
CA CYS A 162 -57.09 17.88 -55.62
C CYS A 162 -56.95 16.55 -54.86
N SER A 163 -56.49 16.62 -53.61
CA SER A 163 -55.87 15.49 -52.90
C SER A 163 -56.85 14.55 -52.19
N SER A 164 -57.31 13.50 -52.87
CA SER A 164 -57.67 12.20 -52.29
C SER A 164 -57.76 11.11 -53.36
N CYS A 165 -57.54 9.86 -52.98
CA CYS A 165 -57.59 8.66 -53.84
C CYS A 165 -56.66 8.66 -55.08
N ARG A 166 -55.44 8.13 -54.92
CA ARG A 166 -54.70 7.49 -56.03
C ARG A 166 -53.89 6.28 -55.56
N ARG A 167 -53.94 5.22 -56.37
CA ARG A 167 -53.10 4.01 -56.37
C ARG A 167 -53.33 2.99 -55.23
N LEU A 168 -54.16 1.99 -55.55
CA LEU A 168 -53.68 0.59 -55.44
C LEU A 168 -52.58 0.32 -56.48
N PHE A 169 -51.98 -0.87 -56.41
CA PHE A 169 -50.82 -1.39 -57.17
C PHE A 169 -49.44 -0.97 -56.61
N LEU A 170 -48.78 -1.98 -56.03
CA LEU A 170 -47.33 -2.16 -55.93
C LEU A 170 -46.71 -2.20 -57.36
N PRO A 171 -45.40 -1.90 -57.53
CA PRO A 171 -44.36 -2.91 -57.28
C PRO A 171 -43.21 -2.51 -56.31
N ASP A 172 -42.61 -3.54 -55.72
CA ASP A 172 -41.18 -3.85 -55.54
C ASP A 172 -40.21 -3.01 -54.66
N ASP A 173 -39.72 -3.68 -53.59
CA ASP A 173 -38.30 -3.85 -53.22
C ASP A 173 -37.36 -2.66 -52.91
N LEU A 174 -37.85 -1.50 -52.46
CA LEU A 174 -36.92 -0.51 -51.86
C LEU A 174 -37.45 0.35 -50.68
N LYS A 175 -38.02 -0.26 -49.62
CA LYS A 175 -38.23 0.50 -48.36
C LYS A 175 -38.22 -0.22 -47.00
N ILE A 176 -37.94 -1.52 -46.90
CA ILE A 176 -37.64 -2.18 -45.61
C ILE A 176 -36.12 -2.40 -45.47
N ARG A 177 -35.36 -1.29 -45.42
CA ARG A 177 -33.90 -1.33 -45.21
C ARG A 177 -33.30 -0.16 -44.43
N ILE A 178 -34.15 0.67 -43.79
CA ILE A 178 -33.72 1.86 -43.04
C ILE A 178 -34.11 1.77 -41.55
N THR A 179 -35.29 1.26 -41.21
CA THR A 179 -35.77 1.17 -39.81
C THR A 179 -35.07 0.09 -38.97
N TYR A 180 -34.63 -1.03 -39.55
CA TYR A 180 -33.85 -2.04 -38.81
C TYR A 180 -32.38 -1.66 -38.57
N SER A 181 -31.88 -0.58 -39.19
CA SER A 181 -30.50 -0.12 -38.97
C SER A 181 -30.35 0.79 -37.74
N PHE A 182 -31.47 1.25 -37.16
CA PHE A 182 -31.47 2.27 -36.10
C PHE A 182 -31.46 1.72 -34.66
N PHE A 183 -31.56 0.40 -34.46
CA PHE A 183 -31.59 -0.20 -33.11
C PHE A 183 -30.48 -1.22 -32.81
N THR A 184 -29.67 -1.61 -33.81
CA THR A 184 -28.57 -2.59 -33.63
C THR A 184 -27.26 -2.23 -34.32
N MET A 185 -27.08 -0.98 -34.78
CA MET A 185 -25.75 -0.45 -35.11
C MET A 185 -24.97 -0.03 -33.86
N TYR A 186 -24.70 -0.99 -32.96
CA TYR A 186 -23.53 -0.88 -32.09
C TYR A 186 -22.31 -0.96 -33.01
N THR A 187 -21.62 0.16 -33.25
CA THR A 187 -20.54 0.16 -34.23
C THR A 187 -19.44 -0.79 -33.79
N ARG A 188 -18.76 -1.43 -34.75
CA ARG A 188 -17.59 -2.27 -34.47
C ARG A 188 -16.53 -1.51 -33.65
N LYS A 189 -16.49 -0.18 -33.80
CA LYS A 189 -15.68 0.76 -33.02
C LYS A 189 -16.15 0.87 -31.56
N GLU A 190 -17.44 1.10 -31.28
CA GLU A 190 -17.95 1.18 -29.90
C GLU A 190 -17.87 -0.16 -29.16
N LYS A 191 -18.14 -1.28 -29.85
CA LYS A 191 -17.98 -2.62 -29.26
C LYS A 191 -16.51 -2.88 -28.90
N LEU A 192 -15.58 -2.53 -29.80
CA LEU A 192 -14.14 -2.61 -29.55
C LEU A 192 -13.70 -1.67 -28.41
N ILE A 193 -14.19 -0.43 -28.36
CA ILE A 193 -13.93 0.52 -27.27
C ILE A 193 -14.38 -0.08 -25.94
N LYS A 194 -15.62 -0.57 -25.82
CA LYS A 194 -16.09 -1.21 -24.59
C LYS A 194 -15.28 -2.44 -24.18
N GLN A 195 -14.84 -3.25 -25.15
CA GLN A 195 -13.96 -4.40 -24.88
C GLN A 195 -12.57 -3.96 -24.40
N ILE A 196 -11.98 -2.91 -24.98
CA ILE A 196 -10.71 -2.32 -24.54
C ILE A 196 -10.86 -1.70 -23.14
N THR A 197 -11.92 -0.91 -22.90
CA THR A 197 -12.20 -0.33 -21.58
C THR A 197 -12.35 -1.42 -20.52
N ALA A 198 -13.15 -2.46 -20.78
CA ALA A 198 -13.31 -3.57 -19.84
C ALA A 198 -11.99 -4.30 -19.56
N LEU A 199 -11.19 -4.59 -20.61
CA LEU A 199 -9.88 -5.21 -20.46
C LEU A 199 -8.92 -4.34 -19.64
N VAL A 200 -8.88 -3.02 -19.90
CA VAL A 200 -8.06 -2.06 -19.16
C VAL A 200 -8.51 -1.96 -17.70
N THR A 201 -9.81 -1.85 -17.43
CA THR A 201 -10.36 -1.79 -16.06
C THR A 201 -10.06 -3.08 -15.27
N VAL A 202 -10.26 -4.25 -15.87
CA VAL A 202 -9.96 -5.54 -15.21
C VAL A 202 -8.45 -5.72 -15.00
N THR A 203 -7.62 -5.37 -15.98
CA THR A 203 -6.16 -5.49 -15.88
C THR A 203 -5.61 -4.54 -14.82
N LEU A 204 -5.95 -3.24 -14.88
CA LEU A 204 -5.49 -2.26 -13.90
C LEU A 204 -6.02 -2.56 -12.49
N GLY A 205 -7.30 -2.94 -12.36
CA GLY A 205 -7.90 -3.34 -11.08
C GLY A 205 -7.19 -4.55 -10.48
N GLY A 206 -7.03 -5.62 -11.26
CA GLY A 206 -6.32 -6.84 -10.84
C GLY A 206 -4.85 -6.57 -10.46
N THR A 207 -4.12 -5.80 -11.27
CA THR A 207 -2.72 -5.41 -10.98
C THR A 207 -2.64 -4.56 -9.71
N ALA A 208 -3.53 -3.59 -9.52
CA ALA A 208 -3.56 -2.75 -8.32
C ALA A 208 -3.92 -3.55 -7.06
N THR A 209 -4.88 -4.48 -7.13
CA THR A 209 -5.23 -5.38 -6.03
C THR A 209 -4.06 -6.31 -5.69
N PHE A 210 -3.42 -6.93 -6.68
CA PHE A 210 -2.25 -7.79 -6.47
C PHE A 210 -1.08 -7.02 -5.84
N ALA A 211 -0.72 -5.86 -6.40
CA ALA A 211 0.34 -5.01 -5.86
C ALA A 211 0.04 -4.57 -4.42
N SER A 212 -1.20 -4.20 -4.13
CA SER A 212 -1.65 -3.84 -2.78
C SER A 212 -1.54 -5.01 -1.80
N LEU A 213 -1.87 -6.23 -2.22
CA LEU A 213 -1.72 -7.44 -1.39
C LEU A 213 -0.24 -7.81 -1.16
N CYS A 214 0.63 -7.63 -2.15
CA CYS A 214 2.07 -7.85 -2.00
C CYS A 214 2.73 -6.80 -1.08
N ILE A 215 2.36 -5.53 -1.22
CA ILE A 215 2.75 -4.42 -0.33
C ILE A 215 2.28 -4.70 1.09
N TRP A 216 0.97 -4.95 1.28
CA TRP A 216 0.36 -5.19 2.58
C TRP A 216 1.00 -6.35 3.33
N ASN A 217 1.17 -7.51 2.68
CA ASN A 217 1.78 -8.68 3.34
C ASN A 217 3.30 -8.50 3.56
N GLY A 218 3.96 -7.56 2.88
CA GLY A 218 5.41 -7.38 2.94
C GLY A 218 6.16 -8.46 2.17
N ASN A 219 5.75 -8.75 0.93
CA ASN A 219 6.46 -9.71 0.07
C ASN A 219 7.85 -9.16 -0.32
N GLU A 220 8.91 -9.89 0.04
CA GLU A 220 10.28 -9.40 -0.05
C GLU A 220 10.73 -9.11 -1.49
N SER A 221 10.52 -10.05 -2.42
CA SER A 221 10.83 -9.86 -3.84
C SER A 221 10.04 -8.70 -4.45
N PHE A 222 8.73 -8.61 -4.17
CA PHE A 222 7.92 -7.51 -4.70
C PHE A 222 8.42 -6.14 -4.23
N TYR A 223 8.93 -6.05 -3.00
CA TYR A 223 9.60 -4.86 -2.49
C TYR A 223 10.93 -4.58 -3.19
N SER A 224 11.81 -5.58 -3.28
CA SER A 224 13.11 -5.51 -3.96
C SER A 224 12.99 -5.05 -5.42
N ASP A 225 12.05 -5.64 -6.15
CA ASP A 225 12.07 -5.67 -7.62
C ASP A 225 11.13 -4.63 -8.24
N TYR A 226 10.08 -4.20 -7.51
CA TYR A 226 9.10 -3.22 -8.00
C TYR A 226 8.94 -2.00 -7.08
N VAL A 227 8.63 -2.19 -5.78
CA VAL A 227 8.28 -1.05 -4.90
C VAL A 227 9.47 -0.13 -4.66
N MET A 228 10.61 -0.66 -4.21
CA MET A 228 11.77 0.16 -3.86
C MET A 228 12.46 0.79 -5.10
N PRO A 229 12.59 0.10 -6.25
CA PRO A 229 13.03 0.73 -7.50
C PRO A 229 12.09 1.85 -7.96
N PHE A 230 10.77 1.73 -7.75
CA PHE A 230 9.82 2.80 -8.06
C PHE A 230 9.97 3.99 -7.11
N THR A 231 10.00 3.79 -5.79
CA THR A 231 10.16 4.90 -4.83
C THR A 231 11.50 5.61 -4.97
N ARG A 232 12.55 4.91 -5.41
CA ARG A 232 13.86 5.52 -5.72
C ARG A 232 13.87 6.44 -6.95
N ARG A 233 12.80 6.49 -7.76
CA ARG A 233 12.64 7.49 -8.83
C ARG A 233 12.10 8.85 -8.34
N LEU A 234 11.55 8.90 -7.12
CA LEU A 234 11.15 10.15 -6.48
C LEU A 234 12.36 10.83 -5.83
N ASP A 235 12.33 12.15 -5.65
CA ASP A 235 13.27 12.88 -4.79
C ASP A 235 13.45 12.16 -3.43
N PRO A 236 14.67 12.05 -2.87
CA PRO A 236 14.87 11.24 -1.67
C PRO A 236 14.11 11.73 -0.43
N GLU A 237 13.88 13.04 -0.23
CA GLU A 237 13.02 13.51 0.87
C GLU A 237 11.55 13.17 0.63
N THR A 238 11.09 13.28 -0.60
CA THR A 238 9.71 12.97 -1.01
C THR A 238 9.42 11.48 -0.86
N SER A 239 10.36 10.63 -1.29
CA SER A 239 10.36 9.18 -1.02
C SER A 239 10.36 8.87 0.48
N HIS A 240 11.10 9.64 1.28
CA HIS A 240 11.17 9.45 2.73
C HIS A 240 9.86 9.84 3.42
N LYS A 241 9.28 10.99 3.06
CA LYS A 241 7.95 11.43 3.53
C LYS A 241 6.86 10.42 3.20
N LEU A 242 6.87 9.86 1.99
CA LEU A 242 5.94 8.80 1.59
C LEU A 242 6.11 7.52 2.45
N ALA A 243 7.36 7.15 2.79
CA ALA A 243 7.61 6.03 3.68
C ALA A 243 7.11 6.30 5.12
N VAL A 244 7.40 7.48 5.69
CA VAL A 244 6.88 7.89 7.02
C VAL A 244 5.35 7.89 7.02
N PHE A 245 4.70 8.45 5.99
CA PHE A 245 3.25 8.41 5.81
C PHE A 245 2.71 6.97 5.76
N ALA A 246 3.33 6.08 4.99
CA ALA A 246 2.89 4.69 4.89
C ALA A 246 3.05 3.93 6.22
N MET A 247 4.06 4.25 7.03
CA MET A 247 4.20 3.69 8.38
C MET A 247 3.17 4.29 9.35
N LYS A 248 3.02 5.62 9.37
CA LYS A 248 2.01 6.35 10.16
C LYS A 248 0.60 5.79 9.98
N HIS A 249 0.19 5.56 8.74
CA HIS A 249 -1.10 4.93 8.39
C HIS A 249 -1.09 3.40 8.42
N CYS A 250 -0.02 2.78 8.94
CA CYS A 250 0.09 1.35 9.18
C CYS A 250 -0.18 0.46 7.96
N LEU A 251 0.23 0.91 6.76
CA LEU A 251 -0.03 0.25 5.46
C LEU A 251 0.74 -1.06 5.24
N ILE A 252 1.47 -1.53 6.25
CA ILE A 252 2.10 -2.85 6.30
C ILE A 252 1.36 -3.71 7.34
N LYS A 253 0.99 -4.93 6.96
CA LYS A 253 0.45 -5.95 7.86
C LYS A 253 1.43 -6.20 9.01
N LYS A 254 0.94 -6.12 10.25
CA LYS A 254 1.73 -6.41 11.46
C LYS A 254 2.37 -7.79 11.36
N GLN A 255 3.60 -7.96 11.85
CA GLN A 255 4.20 -9.27 12.07
C GLN A 255 3.35 -10.06 13.10
N VAL A 256 2.79 -11.20 12.70
CA VAL A 256 1.91 -12.03 13.56
C VAL A 256 2.69 -13.14 14.30
N LYS A 257 3.74 -13.70 13.69
CA LYS A 257 4.60 -14.68 14.35
C LYS A 257 5.45 -13.96 15.43
N PRO A 258 5.51 -14.46 16.68
CA PRO A 258 6.47 -13.98 17.67
C PRO A 258 7.91 -14.06 17.18
N ASP A 259 8.78 -13.24 17.77
CA ASP A 259 10.22 -13.33 17.55
C ASP A 259 10.81 -14.56 18.26
N PRO A 260 11.89 -15.17 17.74
CA PRO A 260 12.57 -16.27 18.42
C PRO A 260 13.25 -15.85 19.73
N GLU A 261 13.10 -16.65 20.79
CA GLU A 261 13.77 -16.44 22.10
C GLU A 261 15.30 -16.36 21.99
N SER A 262 15.89 -16.98 20.96
CA SER A 262 17.32 -16.91 20.64
C SER A 262 17.83 -15.49 20.34
N ILE A 263 16.96 -14.61 19.83
CA ILE A 263 17.29 -13.20 19.55
C ILE A 263 16.69 -12.22 20.56
N ALA A 264 15.87 -12.70 21.52
CA ALA A 264 15.37 -11.87 22.60
C ALA A 264 16.54 -11.45 23.53
N THR A 265 16.46 -10.24 24.09
CA THR A 265 17.48 -9.72 25.01
C THR A 265 16.88 -8.80 26.07
N ARG A 266 17.56 -8.68 27.22
CA ARG A 266 17.14 -7.83 28.34
C ARG A 266 18.25 -6.82 28.65
N LEU A 267 17.93 -5.54 28.54
CA LEU A 267 18.89 -4.44 28.71
C LEU A 267 18.22 -3.26 29.41
N TRP A 268 18.93 -2.59 30.32
CA TRP A 268 18.41 -1.46 31.12
C TRP A 268 17.06 -1.73 31.85
N GLY A 269 16.89 -2.98 32.28
CA GLY A 269 15.65 -3.47 32.91
C GLY A 269 14.45 -3.62 31.96
N MET A 270 14.64 -3.42 30.65
CA MET A 270 13.64 -3.58 29.60
C MET A 270 13.85 -4.89 28.82
N ASN A 271 12.76 -5.47 28.34
CA ASN A 271 12.79 -6.70 27.53
C ASN A 271 12.59 -6.32 26.05
N PHE A 272 13.54 -6.69 25.20
CA PHE A 272 13.49 -6.49 23.76
C PHE A 272 13.20 -7.85 23.09
N SER A 273 12.07 -7.97 22.37
CA SER A 273 11.72 -9.24 21.69
C SER A 273 12.71 -9.64 20.61
N ASN A 274 13.45 -8.66 20.07
CA ASN A 274 14.54 -8.83 19.14
C ASN A 274 15.50 -7.63 19.26
N PRO A 275 16.74 -7.74 18.75
CA PRO A 275 17.78 -6.74 18.96
C PRO A 275 17.84 -5.71 17.81
N ILE A 276 16.88 -5.74 16.87
CA ILE A 276 16.90 -4.95 15.63
C ILE A 276 15.98 -3.75 15.79
N GLY A 277 16.57 -2.56 15.79
CA GLY A 277 15.87 -1.28 15.89
C GLY A 277 16.03 -0.38 14.67
N LEU A 278 15.29 0.73 14.68
CA LEU A 278 15.45 1.82 13.72
C LEU A 278 16.36 2.89 14.30
N ALA A 279 17.30 3.43 13.50
CA ALA A 279 18.15 4.54 13.89
C ALA A 279 17.44 5.90 13.79
N ALA A 280 17.84 6.85 14.63
CA ALA A 280 17.43 8.25 14.51
C ALA A 280 17.75 8.82 13.12
N GLY A 281 16.97 9.83 12.77
CA GLY A 281 16.97 10.51 11.50
C GLY A 281 15.85 10.03 10.57
N PHE A 282 15.29 8.83 10.80
CA PHE A 282 14.18 8.31 10.02
C PHE A 282 12.85 8.94 10.45
N ASP A 283 12.35 8.60 11.65
CA ASP A 283 11.13 9.20 12.21
C ASP A 283 11.50 10.38 13.12
N LYS A 284 11.94 11.47 12.51
CA LYS A 284 12.46 12.64 13.26
C LYS A 284 11.40 13.26 14.18
N GLN A 285 10.15 13.29 13.72
CA GLN A 285 9.07 14.03 14.37
C GLN A 285 8.08 13.12 15.12
N ALA A 286 8.43 11.85 15.36
CA ALA A 286 7.59 10.86 16.05
C ALA A 286 6.20 10.67 15.42
N GLU A 287 6.14 10.53 14.10
CA GLU A 287 4.89 10.34 13.35
C GLU A 287 4.49 8.87 13.16
N ALA A 288 5.44 7.94 13.24
CA ALA A 288 5.34 6.62 12.62
C ALA A 288 5.70 5.44 13.53
N MET A 289 6.11 5.68 14.78
CA MET A 289 6.56 4.69 15.78
C MET A 289 5.76 3.38 15.78
N GLN A 290 4.45 3.40 16.00
CA GLN A 290 3.60 2.20 16.03
C GLN A 290 3.64 1.41 14.72
N GLY A 291 3.69 2.11 13.58
CA GLY A 291 3.78 1.52 12.25
C GLY A 291 5.14 0.86 12.00
N LEU A 292 6.21 1.52 12.41
CA LEU A 292 7.58 1.01 12.37
C LEU A 292 7.73 -0.24 13.23
N HIS A 293 7.21 -0.23 14.46
CA HIS A 293 7.14 -1.41 15.32
C HIS A 293 6.42 -2.58 14.63
N ARG A 294 5.24 -2.32 14.05
CA ARG A 294 4.43 -3.33 13.33
C ARG A 294 5.17 -3.96 12.12
N THR A 295 6.17 -3.30 11.53
CA THR A 295 7.02 -3.95 10.50
C THR A 295 7.82 -5.10 11.09
N GLY A 296 8.32 -4.96 12.32
CA GLY A 296 9.09 -5.96 13.06
C GLY A 296 10.19 -5.39 13.97
N PHE A 297 10.41 -4.06 14.04
CA PHE A 297 11.46 -3.48 14.89
C PHE A 297 11.17 -3.71 16.38
N GLY A 298 12.16 -4.20 17.13
CA GLY A 298 12.08 -4.33 18.60
C GLY A 298 12.10 -2.97 19.31
N PHE A 299 12.76 -1.97 18.72
CA PHE A 299 12.84 -0.61 19.24
C PHE A 299 12.96 0.45 18.13
N VAL A 300 12.59 1.69 18.41
CA VAL A 300 12.60 2.80 17.45
C VAL A 300 13.29 4.01 18.09
N GLU A 301 14.38 4.50 17.49
CA GLU A 301 14.98 5.78 17.88
C GLU A 301 14.42 6.91 16.99
N ILE A 302 13.70 7.86 17.60
CA ILE A 302 13.16 9.05 16.92
C ILE A 302 14.19 10.19 16.90
N GLY A 303 13.84 11.34 16.33
CA GLY A 303 14.71 12.53 16.33
C GLY A 303 15.87 12.44 15.32
N SER A 304 16.99 13.13 15.51
CA SER A 304 17.29 14.08 16.59
C SER A 304 16.27 15.23 16.64
N VAL A 305 15.66 15.42 17.80
CA VAL A 305 14.78 16.56 18.10
C VAL A 305 15.62 17.67 18.71
N THR A 306 15.24 18.91 18.45
CA THR A 306 15.84 20.13 19.02
C THR A 306 14.79 20.89 19.84
N PRO A 307 15.16 21.69 20.86
CA PRO A 307 14.23 22.52 21.64
C PRO A 307 13.25 23.29 20.77
N GLU A 308 13.77 24.19 19.95
CA GLU A 308 13.00 25.02 19.03
C GLU A 308 12.86 24.35 17.65
N PRO A 309 11.74 24.58 16.93
CA PRO A 309 11.58 24.13 15.56
C PRO A 309 12.63 24.74 14.63
N GLN A 310 13.12 23.95 13.65
CA GLN A 310 14.02 24.46 12.61
C GLN A 310 13.96 23.61 11.33
N ASP A 311 13.97 24.27 10.17
CA ASP A 311 13.93 23.63 8.85
C ASP A 311 15.16 22.76 8.54
N GLY A 312 16.29 23.02 9.20
CA GLY A 312 17.62 22.47 8.89
C GLY A 312 18.33 23.18 7.74
N ASN A 313 19.29 22.52 7.10
CA ASN A 313 20.08 23.11 6.00
C ASN A 313 19.28 23.16 4.67
N LYS A 314 19.69 24.02 3.73
CA LYS A 314 19.04 24.17 2.41
C LYS A 314 19.07 22.87 1.59
N LYS A 315 18.04 22.64 0.77
CA LYS A 315 17.92 21.49 -0.17
C LYS A 315 18.62 21.81 -1.51
N PRO A 316 19.06 20.80 -2.30
CA PRO A 316 19.08 19.36 -1.99
C PRO A 316 20.15 19.00 -0.96
N ARG A 317 19.79 18.11 -0.04
CA ARG A 317 20.57 17.76 1.17
C ARG A 317 20.60 16.27 1.51
N VAL A 318 20.15 15.42 0.60
CA VAL A 318 20.18 13.96 0.73
C VAL A 318 20.31 13.37 -0.67
N PHE A 319 21.23 12.43 -0.82
CA PHE A 319 21.65 11.85 -2.09
C PHE A 319 21.75 10.34 -1.90
N ARG A 320 21.10 9.57 -2.77
CA ARG A 320 21.25 8.11 -2.80
C ARG A 320 22.37 7.76 -3.77
N LEU A 321 23.27 6.91 -3.30
CA LEU A 321 24.35 6.33 -4.10
C LEU A 321 23.91 4.89 -4.37
N ASP A 322 23.15 4.71 -5.46
CA ASP A 322 22.38 3.49 -5.72
C ASP A 322 23.29 2.31 -6.11
N GLU A 323 24.47 2.59 -6.67
CA GLU A 323 25.56 1.65 -6.93
C GLU A 323 26.16 1.14 -5.62
N ASP A 324 26.49 2.08 -4.71
CA ASP A 324 27.25 1.85 -3.48
C ASP A 324 26.36 1.42 -2.29
N LYS A 325 25.04 1.31 -2.50
CA LYS A 325 24.00 1.06 -1.48
C LYS A 325 24.13 2.01 -0.29
N ALA A 326 24.35 3.29 -0.61
CA ALA A 326 24.73 4.31 0.35
C ALA A 326 23.84 5.56 0.26
N ILE A 327 23.88 6.38 1.31
CA ILE A 327 23.24 7.70 1.35
C ILE A 327 24.23 8.71 1.93
N ILE A 328 24.45 9.81 1.22
CA ILE A 328 25.08 11.03 1.76
C ILE A 328 23.97 12.00 2.14
N ASN A 329 24.06 12.58 3.35
CA ASN A 329 23.07 13.57 3.81
C ASN A 329 23.73 14.74 4.57
N ARG A 330 23.14 15.93 4.43
CA ARG A 330 23.52 17.17 5.13
C ARG A 330 22.34 17.86 5.81
N TYR A 331 21.43 17.09 6.42
CA TYR A 331 20.15 17.60 6.96
C TYR A 331 20.28 18.78 7.94
N GLY A 332 21.22 18.73 8.90
CA GLY A 332 21.37 19.75 9.95
C GLY A 332 20.17 19.83 10.89
N PHE A 333 19.80 18.70 11.53
CA PHE A 333 18.73 18.57 12.53
C PHE A 333 17.42 19.31 12.18
N ASN A 334 16.78 18.99 11.05
CA ASN A 334 15.44 19.48 10.77
C ASN A 334 14.41 18.87 11.74
N SER A 335 13.68 19.71 12.46
CA SER A 335 12.97 19.41 13.71
C SER A 335 11.69 20.24 13.82
N GLU A 336 10.60 19.64 14.32
CA GLU A 336 9.35 20.35 14.65
C GLU A 336 9.32 20.89 16.09
N GLY A 337 10.45 20.84 16.80
CA GLY A 337 10.59 21.31 18.17
C GLY A 337 10.15 20.29 19.23
N HIS A 338 10.57 20.53 20.47
CA HIS A 338 10.28 19.64 21.60
C HIS A 338 8.79 19.46 21.87
N GLU A 339 7.94 20.48 21.71
CA GLU A 339 6.51 20.41 22.06
C GLU A 339 5.70 19.51 21.12
N ALA A 340 5.89 19.67 19.81
CA ALA A 340 5.18 18.87 18.80
C ALA A 340 5.53 17.38 18.89
N VAL A 341 6.79 17.07 19.19
CA VAL A 341 7.28 15.69 19.33
C VAL A 341 6.88 15.10 20.68
N TYR A 342 6.98 15.84 21.79
CA TYR A 342 6.53 15.40 23.12
C TYR A 342 5.06 14.94 23.10
N SER A 343 4.19 15.73 22.48
CA SER A 343 2.77 15.40 22.35
C SER A 343 2.55 14.04 21.68
N ARG A 344 3.35 13.71 20.65
CA ARG A 344 3.25 12.44 19.91
C ARG A 344 3.87 11.26 20.66
N VAL A 345 5.01 11.44 21.31
CA VAL A 345 5.64 10.40 22.15
C VAL A 345 4.74 10.05 23.33
N LYS A 346 4.08 11.04 23.95
CA LYS A 346 3.10 10.80 25.02
C LYS A 346 1.92 9.96 24.53
N MET A 347 1.30 10.33 23.40
CA MET A 347 0.21 9.55 22.78
C MET A 347 0.65 8.16 22.31
N GLU A 348 1.93 7.93 22.04
CA GLU A 348 2.48 6.59 21.76
C GLU A 348 2.63 5.77 23.04
N GLY A 349 3.07 6.40 24.14
CA GLY A 349 3.23 5.78 25.45
C GLY A 349 1.94 5.10 25.99
N GLU A 350 0.78 5.65 25.61
CA GLU A 350 -0.55 5.17 25.98
C GLU A 350 -1.04 3.96 25.15
N LYS A 351 -0.31 3.52 24.11
CA LYS A 351 -0.74 2.45 23.20
C LYS A 351 -0.36 1.04 23.69
N PRO A 352 -1.26 0.04 23.56
CA PRO A 352 -0.89 -1.35 23.78
C PRO A 352 0.06 -1.83 22.67
N GLU A 353 1.04 -2.66 23.04
CA GLU A 353 2.01 -3.24 22.10
C GLU A 353 2.74 -2.17 21.25
N ARG A 354 3.29 -1.15 21.92
CA ARG A 354 4.23 -0.19 21.35
C ARG A 354 5.67 -0.74 21.37
N ALA A 355 6.54 -0.19 20.51
CA ALA A 355 7.99 -0.42 20.62
C ALA A 355 8.59 0.26 21.85
N VAL A 356 9.80 -0.16 22.23
CA VAL A 356 10.71 0.66 23.05
C VAL A 356 11.12 1.89 22.22
N ILE A 357 10.87 3.09 22.75
CA ILE A 357 11.09 4.38 22.07
C ILE A 357 12.31 5.09 22.68
N GLY A 358 13.34 5.27 21.86
CA GLY A 358 14.48 6.12 22.16
C GLY A 358 14.27 7.53 21.65
N VAL A 359 14.42 8.55 22.50
CA VAL A 359 14.37 9.94 22.07
C VAL A 359 15.79 10.47 21.88
N ASN A 360 16.17 10.69 20.63
CA ASN A 360 17.45 11.30 20.29
C ASN A 360 17.36 12.83 20.41
N LEU A 361 18.23 13.41 21.22
CA LEU A 361 18.34 14.84 21.51
C LEU A 361 19.47 15.45 20.69
N GLY A 362 19.23 16.61 20.10
CA GLY A 362 20.19 17.38 19.32
C GLY A 362 20.07 18.87 19.60
N LYS A 363 21.15 19.60 19.30
CA LYS A 363 21.27 21.04 19.54
C LYS A 363 20.66 21.86 18.40
N ASN A 364 19.94 22.94 18.72
CA ASN A 364 19.51 23.95 17.75
C ASN A 364 20.74 24.62 17.10
N LYS A 365 20.57 25.08 15.86
CA LYS A 365 21.66 25.65 15.05
C LYS A 365 22.14 27.03 15.53
N LEU A 366 21.33 27.73 16.35
CA LEU A 366 21.59 29.09 16.81
C LEU A 366 22.08 29.17 18.27
N SER A 367 21.95 28.09 19.04
CA SER A 367 22.48 28.01 20.41
C SER A 367 24.02 27.97 20.39
N ALA A 368 24.68 28.70 21.29
CA ALA A 368 26.14 28.71 21.43
C ALA A 368 26.69 27.28 21.63
N MET A 369 27.81 26.91 21.02
CA MET A 369 28.26 25.51 20.98
C MET A 369 28.60 24.95 22.36
N GLU A 370 29.11 25.82 23.22
CA GLU A 370 29.57 25.59 24.59
C GLU A 370 28.39 25.38 25.56
N ASP A 371 27.17 25.76 25.15
CA ASP A 371 25.96 25.65 25.96
C ASP A 371 25.37 24.22 25.91
N VAL A 372 25.15 23.64 27.09
CA VAL A 372 24.56 22.30 27.28
C VAL A 372 23.03 22.34 27.39
N GLY A 373 22.43 23.53 27.45
CA GLY A 373 21.02 23.80 27.72
C GLY A 373 20.05 23.00 26.85
N ASP A 374 20.25 22.98 25.53
CA ASP A 374 19.40 22.22 24.59
C ASP A 374 19.21 20.74 24.99
N TYR A 375 20.29 20.08 25.44
CA TYR A 375 20.25 18.67 25.85
C TYR A 375 19.61 18.52 27.23
N VAL A 376 19.91 19.43 28.16
CA VAL A 376 19.31 19.50 29.50
C VAL A 376 17.79 19.69 29.41
N ASP A 377 17.30 20.56 28.53
CA ASP A 377 15.87 20.79 28.32
C ASP A 377 15.22 19.63 27.55
N GLY A 378 15.96 18.93 26.70
CA GLY A 378 15.56 17.65 26.13
C GLY A 378 15.33 16.58 27.19
N VAL A 379 16.23 16.47 28.18
CA VAL A 379 16.04 15.57 29.32
C VAL A 379 14.82 15.97 30.14
N LYS A 380 14.70 17.24 30.54
CA LYS A 380 13.53 17.75 31.30
C LYS A 380 12.20 17.46 30.58
N LYS A 381 12.15 17.62 29.25
CA LYS A 381 10.91 17.44 28.47
C LYS A 381 10.57 15.95 28.26
N PHE A 382 11.53 15.12 27.86
CA PHE A 382 11.26 13.74 27.43
C PHE A 382 11.52 12.68 28.50
N GLY A 383 12.29 12.97 29.55
CA GLY A 383 12.79 11.96 30.48
C GLY A 383 11.73 11.22 31.30
N ALA A 384 10.50 11.76 31.39
CA ALA A 384 9.36 11.09 32.02
C ALA A 384 8.54 10.19 31.06
N ILE A 385 8.80 10.22 29.74
CA ILE A 385 8.02 9.49 28.72
C ILE A 385 8.84 8.68 27.71
N ALA A 386 10.16 8.89 27.65
CA ALA A 386 11.08 8.14 26.81
C ALA A 386 11.53 6.86 27.52
N ASP A 387 11.64 5.74 26.79
CA ASP A 387 12.20 4.50 27.37
C ASP A 387 13.72 4.55 27.47
N TYR A 388 14.38 5.36 26.62
CA TYR A 388 15.76 5.82 26.77
C TYR A 388 15.98 7.16 26.05
N LEU A 389 17.01 7.91 26.46
CA LEU A 389 17.43 9.19 25.89
C LEU A 389 18.81 9.05 25.21
N VAL A 390 19.07 9.85 24.17
CA VAL A 390 20.36 9.83 23.47
C VAL A 390 20.91 11.24 23.27
N ILE A 391 22.13 11.51 23.75
CA ILE A 391 22.90 12.72 23.45
C ILE A 391 23.58 12.54 22.08
N ASN A 392 23.26 13.37 21.08
CA ASN A 392 23.86 13.28 19.74
C ASN A 392 24.86 14.41 19.46
N VAL A 393 26.12 14.17 19.81
CA VAL A 393 27.27 15.03 19.53
C VAL A 393 27.93 14.78 18.16
N SER A 394 27.41 13.85 17.34
CA SER A 394 28.18 13.25 16.24
C SER A 394 27.74 13.61 14.82
N SER A 395 26.68 14.42 14.68
CA SER A 395 26.21 14.91 13.38
C SER A 395 27.29 15.75 12.67
N PRO A 396 27.77 15.36 11.47
CA PRO A 396 28.68 16.19 10.67
C PRO A 396 27.98 17.40 10.01
N ASN A 397 26.67 17.55 10.24
CA ASN A 397 25.79 18.45 9.48
C ASN A 397 25.37 19.70 10.28
N THR A 398 25.82 19.79 11.52
CA THR A 398 25.74 20.95 12.41
C THR A 398 27.19 21.38 12.67
N VAL A 399 27.55 22.61 12.30
CA VAL A 399 28.92 23.12 12.42
C VAL A 399 29.33 23.13 13.90
N GLY A 400 30.59 22.85 14.20
CA GLY A 400 31.12 22.82 15.58
C GLY A 400 30.76 21.56 16.40
N LEU A 401 29.55 21.01 16.23
CA LEU A 401 28.95 19.99 17.10
C LEU A 401 29.87 18.80 17.46
N ARG A 402 30.64 18.28 16.50
CA ARG A 402 31.57 17.15 16.74
C ARG A 402 32.72 17.47 17.70
N GLY A 403 32.99 18.74 17.97
CA GLY A 403 33.92 19.19 19.02
C GLY A 403 33.45 18.83 20.43
N LEU A 404 32.14 18.64 20.65
CA LEU A 404 31.58 18.13 21.92
C LEU A 404 31.96 16.68 22.25
N GLN A 405 32.75 16.02 21.40
CA GLN A 405 33.38 14.72 21.69
C GLN A 405 34.79 14.87 22.30
N GLN A 406 35.35 16.09 22.35
CA GLN A 406 36.61 16.36 23.04
C GLN A 406 36.44 16.22 24.55
N LYS A 407 37.46 15.70 25.23
CA LYS A 407 37.46 15.25 26.63
C LYS A 407 36.70 16.17 27.58
N ASN A 408 37.08 17.45 27.63
CA ASN A 408 36.56 18.42 28.60
C ASN A 408 35.10 18.82 28.29
N GLU A 409 34.80 19.09 27.01
CA GLU A 409 33.46 19.44 26.55
C GLU A 409 32.47 18.29 26.78
N LEU A 410 32.91 17.05 26.53
CA LEU A 410 32.12 15.86 26.74
C LEU A 410 31.85 15.58 28.23
N GLU A 411 32.83 15.82 29.09
CA GLU A 411 32.71 15.69 30.55
C GLU A 411 31.76 16.73 31.15
N ASN A 412 31.87 18.00 30.71
CA ASN A 412 30.93 19.07 31.06
C ASN A 412 29.50 18.73 30.58
N LEU A 413 29.35 18.36 29.30
CA LEU A 413 28.06 18.01 28.71
C LEU A 413 27.39 16.83 29.41
N ILE A 414 28.10 15.72 29.61
CA ILE A 414 27.49 14.53 30.22
C ILE A 414 27.14 14.79 31.69
N SER A 415 27.99 15.47 32.47
CA SER A 415 27.69 15.73 33.89
C SER A 415 26.44 16.59 34.08
N CYS A 416 26.28 17.71 33.36
CA CYS A 416 25.06 18.53 33.42
C CYS A 416 23.80 17.80 32.93
N VAL A 417 23.91 16.95 31.90
CA VAL A 417 22.78 16.17 31.36
C VAL A 417 22.40 15.01 32.29
N LEU A 418 23.36 14.40 32.99
CA LEU A 418 23.12 13.43 34.07
C LEU A 418 22.48 14.08 35.30
N GLU A 419 22.94 15.26 35.72
CA GLU A 419 22.30 16.02 36.81
C GLU A 419 20.84 16.32 36.48
N ALA A 420 20.58 16.89 35.30
CA ALA A 420 19.23 17.18 34.83
C ALA A 420 18.32 15.94 34.79
N ARG A 421 18.89 14.77 34.46
CA ARG A 421 18.19 13.48 34.48
C ARG A 421 17.88 13.01 35.89
N ASN A 422 18.88 13.00 36.76
CA ASN A 422 18.74 12.47 38.11
C ASN A 422 17.75 13.33 38.93
N ASN A 423 17.63 14.62 38.61
CA ASN A 423 16.68 15.56 39.20
C ASN A 423 15.24 15.51 38.62
N LEU A 424 14.91 14.55 37.72
CA LEU A 424 13.58 14.46 37.09
C LEU A 424 12.42 14.10 38.05
N GLY A 425 12.69 13.59 39.25
CA GLY A 425 11.66 13.20 40.22
C GLY A 425 10.80 11.99 39.82
N VAL A 426 11.20 11.22 38.81
CA VAL A 426 10.48 10.04 38.30
C VAL A 426 10.95 8.73 38.98
N THR A 427 10.05 7.76 39.10
CA THR A 427 10.30 6.48 39.81
C THR A 427 11.29 5.55 39.11
N LYS A 428 11.43 5.65 37.78
CA LYS A 428 12.49 5.00 37.00
C LYS A 428 13.12 6.05 36.09
N LEU A 429 14.41 6.32 36.29
CA LEU A 429 15.17 7.18 35.37
C LEU A 429 15.32 6.49 34.00
N PRO A 430 15.24 7.25 32.89
CA PRO A 430 15.52 6.72 31.56
C PRO A 430 17.03 6.47 31.40
N PRO A 431 17.46 5.38 30.75
CA PRO A 431 18.86 5.20 30.37
C PRO A 431 19.30 6.36 29.47
N LEU A 432 20.48 6.91 29.73
CA LEU A 432 21.07 7.99 28.95
C LEU A 432 22.23 7.43 28.12
N LEU A 433 22.17 7.59 26.80
CA LEU A 433 23.15 7.06 25.85
C LEU A 433 23.91 8.18 25.14
N LEU A 434 25.17 7.94 24.76
CA LEU A 434 25.95 8.84 23.91
C LEU A 434 26.07 8.30 22.48
N LYS A 435 25.72 9.10 21.46
CA LYS A 435 25.84 8.72 20.03
C LYS A 435 27.05 9.40 19.40
N ILE A 436 28.05 8.60 19.03
CA ILE A 436 29.39 9.05 18.62
C ILE A 436 29.63 8.94 17.11
N ALA A 437 30.65 9.66 16.61
CA ALA A 437 31.09 9.60 15.22
C ALA A 437 32.00 8.39 14.96
N PRO A 438 32.08 7.88 13.71
CA PRO A 438 33.12 6.94 13.29
C PRO A 438 34.47 7.63 13.05
N ASP A 439 34.44 8.92 12.75
CA ASP A 439 35.59 9.70 12.29
C ASP A 439 36.41 10.19 13.51
N LEU A 440 37.02 9.25 14.22
CA LEU A 440 37.78 9.47 15.45
C LEU A 440 39.14 8.74 15.39
N ASN A 441 40.20 9.40 15.85
CA ASN A 441 41.51 8.79 16.01
C ASN A 441 41.56 7.88 17.27
N GLU A 442 42.71 7.26 17.57
CA GLU A 442 42.83 6.34 18.71
C GLU A 442 42.81 7.02 20.08
N GLU A 443 43.43 8.20 20.20
CA GLU A 443 43.45 9.01 21.42
C GLU A 443 42.06 9.58 21.71
N GLU A 444 41.34 10.08 20.70
CA GLU A 444 39.95 10.52 20.83
C GLU A 444 39.03 9.39 21.31
N ARG A 445 39.18 8.17 20.76
CA ARG A 445 38.42 6.98 21.21
C ARG A 445 38.74 6.63 22.66
N LYS A 446 40.03 6.66 23.05
CA LYS A 446 40.48 6.45 24.44
C LYS A 446 39.90 7.50 25.39
N ASP A 447 39.93 8.77 25.03
CA ASP A 447 39.42 9.84 25.89
C ASP A 447 37.90 9.83 26.05
N ILE A 448 37.14 9.57 24.98
CA ILE A 448 35.70 9.34 25.07
C ILE A 448 35.41 8.16 26.00
N ALA A 449 36.12 7.03 25.84
CA ALA A 449 35.97 5.85 26.69
C ALA A 449 36.32 6.13 28.17
N ASN A 450 37.39 6.89 28.43
CA ASN A 450 37.78 7.31 29.77
C ASN A 450 36.72 8.21 30.42
N VAL A 451 36.14 9.17 29.67
CA VAL A 451 35.10 10.07 30.19
C VAL A 451 33.84 9.29 30.55
N ILE A 452 33.33 8.42 29.66
CA ILE A 452 32.08 7.65 29.93
C ILE A 452 32.20 6.58 31.02
N LEU A 453 33.42 6.31 31.53
CA LEU A 453 33.66 5.42 32.67
C LEU A 453 33.75 6.16 34.01
N LYS A 454 33.97 7.49 34.02
CA LYS A 454 33.98 8.30 35.25
C LYS A 454 32.61 8.27 35.93
N GLU A 455 32.59 8.23 37.26
CA GLU A 455 31.35 8.11 38.04
C GLU A 455 30.32 9.21 37.73
N HIS A 456 30.75 10.48 37.71
CA HIS A 456 29.90 11.65 37.38
C HIS A 456 29.61 11.82 35.88
N CYS A 457 30.17 10.97 35.01
CA CYS A 457 29.93 10.98 33.56
C CYS A 457 29.48 9.62 33.02
N ARG A 458 29.03 8.69 33.88
CA ARG A 458 28.70 7.33 33.46
C ARG A 458 27.34 7.28 32.75
N VAL A 459 27.39 7.22 31.43
CA VAL A 459 26.22 6.92 30.58
C VAL A 459 25.86 5.43 30.66
N ASP A 460 24.59 5.11 30.46
CA ASP A 460 24.08 3.72 30.52
C ASP A 460 24.42 2.90 29.26
N GLY A 461 24.85 3.57 28.18
CA GLY A 461 25.24 2.92 26.93
C GLY A 461 25.79 3.90 25.90
N ILE A 462 26.28 3.38 24.77
CA ILE A 462 26.75 4.18 23.64
C ILE A 462 26.18 3.66 22.32
N ILE A 463 26.09 4.54 21.33
CA ILE A 463 25.59 4.22 19.99
C ILE A 463 26.69 4.47 18.97
N VAL A 464 27.20 3.37 18.40
CA VAL A 464 28.40 3.31 17.56
C VAL A 464 28.00 2.78 16.18
N CYS A 465 27.81 3.63 15.17
CA CYS A 465 28.08 5.08 15.16
C CYS A 465 27.14 5.87 14.23
N ASN A 466 27.34 7.19 14.21
CA ASN A 466 26.76 8.09 13.24
C ASN A 466 27.39 7.90 11.84
N THR A 467 26.96 8.71 10.88
CA THR A 467 27.50 8.81 9.51
C THR A 467 28.97 9.25 9.47
N THR A 468 29.71 8.85 8.43
CA THR A 468 31.14 9.18 8.22
C THR A 468 31.34 10.37 7.28
N THR A 469 32.32 11.22 7.56
CA THR A 469 32.79 12.26 6.63
C THR A 469 33.81 11.73 5.61
N SER A 470 34.41 10.56 5.83
CA SER A 470 35.31 9.92 4.88
C SER A 470 34.63 9.56 3.56
N ARG A 471 35.43 9.42 2.50
CA ARG A 471 35.02 8.94 1.18
C ARG A 471 35.98 7.84 0.71
N PRO A 472 35.58 6.55 0.79
CA PRO A 472 36.33 5.47 0.17
C PRO A 472 36.53 5.72 -1.33
N SER A 473 37.71 5.38 -1.85
CA SER A 473 38.09 5.66 -3.25
C SER A 473 37.38 4.78 -4.28
N ASP A 474 36.76 3.68 -3.83
CA ASP A 474 35.97 2.74 -4.62
C ASP A 474 34.51 3.14 -4.79
N LEU A 475 34.05 4.27 -4.20
CA LEU A 475 32.72 4.83 -4.43
C LEU A 475 32.48 5.15 -5.92
N LYS A 476 31.39 4.60 -6.45
CA LYS A 476 31.07 4.60 -7.89
C LYS A 476 30.10 5.70 -8.29
N SER A 477 29.17 6.04 -7.41
CA SER A 477 28.08 6.96 -7.73
C SER A 477 28.54 8.40 -7.99
N GLU A 478 27.86 9.10 -8.90
CA GLU A 478 28.12 10.51 -9.22
C GLU A 478 28.01 11.44 -7.99
N PHE A 479 27.23 11.03 -6.97
CA PHE A 479 27.02 11.82 -5.76
C PHE A 479 28.10 11.65 -4.69
N LYS A 480 29.16 10.85 -4.92
CA LYS A 480 30.19 10.57 -3.90
C LYS A 480 30.86 11.81 -3.31
N ASP A 481 31.07 12.84 -4.13
CA ASP A 481 31.74 14.08 -3.73
C ASP A 481 30.78 15.09 -3.05
N GLN A 482 29.51 14.72 -2.82
CA GLN A 482 28.57 15.55 -2.08
C GLN A 482 28.99 15.73 -0.61
N THR A 483 28.87 16.96 -0.11
CA THR A 483 29.14 17.30 1.30
C THR A 483 28.08 16.72 2.24
N GLY A 484 28.51 16.32 3.44
CA GLY A 484 27.68 15.72 4.49
C GLY A 484 28.16 14.34 4.92
N GLY A 485 27.36 13.68 5.76
CA GLY A 485 27.64 12.35 6.28
C GLY A 485 27.20 11.22 5.36
N LEU A 486 28.13 10.32 5.03
CA LEU A 486 27.94 9.06 4.30
C LEU A 486 27.45 7.95 5.24
N SER A 487 26.58 7.09 4.70
CA SER A 487 25.95 5.95 5.39
C SER A 487 25.67 4.81 4.41
N GLY A 488 25.37 3.62 4.90
CA GLY A 488 25.12 2.42 4.09
C GLY A 488 26.31 1.48 4.05
N GLN A 489 26.44 0.70 2.98
CA GLN A 489 27.46 -0.36 2.88
C GLN A 489 28.90 0.11 3.15
N PRO A 490 29.37 1.28 2.64
CA PRO A 490 30.75 1.75 2.87
C PRO A 490 31.07 2.08 4.33
N LEU A 491 30.06 2.22 5.19
CA LEU A 491 30.22 2.45 6.63
C LEU A 491 30.30 1.14 7.43
N LYS A 492 30.05 -0.03 6.81
CA LYS A 492 29.97 -1.34 7.51
C LYS A 492 31.23 -1.58 8.35
N ASP A 493 32.38 -1.69 7.73
CA ASP A 493 33.59 -2.20 8.41
C ASP A 493 34.20 -1.15 9.34
N ILE A 494 34.07 0.13 9.00
CA ILE A 494 34.46 1.27 9.85
C ILE A 494 33.69 1.22 11.17
N SER A 495 32.36 1.07 11.11
CA SER A 495 31.53 0.99 12.32
C SER A 495 31.71 -0.34 13.08
N THR A 496 31.94 -1.48 12.39
CA THR A 496 32.24 -2.76 13.07
C THR A 496 33.54 -2.67 13.87
N ARG A 497 34.61 -2.10 13.31
CA ARG A 497 35.87 -1.87 14.03
C ARG A 497 35.66 -0.94 15.23
N CYS A 498 35.00 0.19 15.02
CA CYS A 498 34.73 1.17 16.09
C CYS A 498 33.94 0.56 17.27
N ILE A 499 32.98 -0.34 17.01
CA ILE A 499 32.28 -1.10 18.08
C ILE A 499 33.27 -1.94 18.89
N GLY A 500 34.15 -2.70 18.22
CA GLY A 500 35.17 -3.52 18.88
C GLY A 500 36.20 -2.71 19.66
N ASP A 501 36.54 -1.52 19.18
CA ASP A 501 37.43 -0.60 19.88
C ASP A 501 36.79 -0.09 21.18
N PHE A 502 35.56 0.42 21.12
CA PHE A 502 34.86 0.87 22.33
C PHE A 502 34.49 -0.27 23.28
N TYR A 503 34.20 -1.48 22.77
CA TYR A 503 33.96 -2.64 23.61
C TYR A 503 35.21 -3.02 24.42
N ARG A 504 36.40 -3.03 23.78
CA ARG A 504 37.67 -3.25 24.47
C ARG A 504 38.01 -2.12 25.44
N LEU A 505 37.92 -0.85 25.01
CA LEU A 505 38.24 0.32 25.82
C LEU A 505 37.34 0.49 27.05
N THR A 506 36.08 0.04 26.98
CA THR A 506 35.15 0.03 28.13
C THR A 506 35.16 -1.28 28.92
N GLY A 507 35.97 -2.28 28.52
CA GLY A 507 35.98 -3.61 29.13
C GLY A 507 34.62 -4.32 29.09
N GLY A 508 33.78 -4.02 28.08
CA GLY A 508 32.40 -4.48 27.97
C GLY A 508 31.43 -3.92 29.02
N GLN A 509 31.85 -2.96 29.85
CA GLN A 509 31.01 -2.42 30.94
C GLN A 509 29.87 -1.51 30.47
N ILE A 510 29.98 -0.94 29.26
CA ILE A 510 29.03 0.04 28.72
C ILE A 510 28.36 -0.61 27.48
N PRO A 511 27.07 -0.98 27.57
CA PRO A 511 26.34 -1.58 26.45
C PRO A 511 26.37 -0.75 25.17
N ILE A 512 26.56 -1.42 24.03
CA ILE A 512 26.70 -0.78 22.72
C ILE A 512 25.49 -1.07 21.83
N ILE A 513 24.91 -0.01 21.24
CA ILE A 513 24.02 -0.12 20.08
C ILE A 513 24.87 0.03 18.81
N GLY A 514 24.99 -1.04 18.03
CA GLY A 514 25.76 -1.06 16.78
C GLY A 514 24.99 -0.52 15.58
N VAL A 515 25.58 0.40 14.82
CA VAL A 515 24.91 1.13 13.72
C VAL A 515 25.88 1.36 12.56
N GLY A 516 25.42 1.10 11.34
CA GLY A 516 26.17 1.37 10.10
C GLY A 516 26.38 0.13 9.23
N GLY A 517 25.95 0.19 7.97
CA GLY A 517 26.19 -0.86 6.97
C GLY A 517 25.57 -2.23 7.26
N VAL A 518 24.46 -2.29 8.01
CA VAL A 518 23.75 -3.55 8.32
C VAL A 518 22.62 -3.78 7.32
N ALA A 519 22.70 -4.84 6.51
CA ALA A 519 21.71 -5.21 5.48
C ALA A 519 21.25 -6.69 5.54
N THR A 520 21.92 -7.52 6.34
CA THR A 520 21.66 -8.96 6.54
C THR A 520 21.78 -9.32 8.02
N GLY A 521 21.27 -10.49 8.41
CA GLY A 521 21.49 -11.07 9.73
C GLY A 521 22.96 -11.35 10.02
N GLN A 522 23.76 -11.62 8.98
CA GLN A 522 25.22 -11.77 9.10
C GLN A 522 25.90 -10.44 9.45
N ASP A 523 25.52 -9.32 8.83
CA ASP A 523 26.04 -8.01 9.24
C ASP A 523 25.67 -7.66 10.69
N ALA A 524 24.44 -7.98 11.10
CA ALA A 524 23.98 -7.76 12.48
C ALA A 524 24.76 -8.64 13.48
N PHE A 525 24.97 -9.91 13.14
CA PHE A 525 25.77 -10.85 13.92
C PHE A 525 27.24 -10.39 14.06
N GLU A 526 27.83 -9.80 13.02
CA GLU A 526 29.17 -9.21 13.09
C GLU A 526 29.26 -7.99 14.03
N LYS A 527 28.22 -7.13 14.08
CA LYS A 527 28.15 -6.07 15.10
C LYS A 527 28.09 -6.65 16.51
N ILE A 528 27.33 -7.74 16.70
CA ILE A 528 27.16 -8.42 17.99
C ILE A 528 28.49 -9.04 18.44
N LEU A 529 29.16 -9.81 17.58
CA LEU A 529 30.49 -10.37 17.85
C LEU A 529 31.52 -9.28 18.23
N ALA A 530 31.45 -8.10 17.60
CA ALA A 530 32.31 -6.96 17.93
C ALA A 530 31.97 -6.31 19.29
N GLY A 531 30.79 -6.53 19.86
CA GLY A 531 30.40 -5.97 21.18
C GLY A 531 29.01 -5.35 21.26
N ALA A 532 28.25 -5.28 20.16
CA ALA A 532 26.91 -4.69 20.17
C ALA A 532 25.88 -5.58 20.89
N SER A 533 25.14 -4.99 21.84
CA SER A 533 24.01 -5.63 22.53
C SER A 533 22.69 -5.46 21.76
N LEU A 534 22.58 -4.40 20.96
CA LEU A 534 21.47 -4.07 20.07
C LEU A 534 22.02 -3.54 18.73
N VAL A 535 21.24 -3.57 17.66
CA VAL A 535 21.66 -3.15 16.31
C VAL A 535 20.60 -2.26 15.65
N GLN A 536 20.99 -1.16 15.01
CA GLN A 536 20.06 -0.28 14.28
C GLN A 536 20.22 -0.31 12.76
N LEU A 537 19.09 -0.19 12.06
CA LEU A 537 19.00 -0.05 10.61
C LEU A 537 18.62 1.38 10.21
N TYR A 538 19.07 1.80 9.03
CA TYR A 538 18.53 2.96 8.30
C TYR A 538 18.64 2.72 6.80
N THR A 539 19.86 2.80 6.24
CA THR A 539 20.07 2.85 4.79
C THR A 539 19.52 1.62 4.09
N SER A 540 19.72 0.43 4.67
CA SER A 540 19.19 -0.83 4.16
C SER A 540 17.65 -0.88 4.15
N PHE A 541 16.98 -0.33 5.17
CA PHE A 541 15.52 -0.15 5.19
C PHE A 541 15.04 0.84 4.12
N ALA A 542 15.76 1.94 3.91
CA ALA A 542 15.48 2.90 2.83
C ALA A 542 15.75 2.36 1.42
N PHE A 543 16.50 1.25 1.29
CA PHE A 543 16.82 0.61 0.01
C PHE A 543 16.01 -0.67 -0.29
N GLN A 544 15.63 -1.45 0.73
CA GLN A 544 14.98 -2.76 0.59
C GLN A 544 13.56 -2.79 1.19
N GLY A 545 13.16 -1.76 1.93
CA GLY A 545 11.82 -1.60 2.47
C GLY A 545 11.52 -2.43 3.72
N PRO A 546 10.28 -2.36 4.22
CA PRO A 546 9.84 -3.02 5.46
C PRO A 546 10.15 -4.52 5.63
N PRO A 547 10.15 -5.38 4.59
CA PRO A 547 10.41 -6.81 4.76
C PRO A 547 11.81 -7.13 5.35
N ILE A 548 12.80 -6.25 5.14
CA ILE A 548 14.19 -6.50 5.55
C ILE A 548 14.33 -6.78 7.06
N VAL A 549 13.51 -6.15 7.90
CA VAL A 549 13.55 -6.31 9.36
C VAL A 549 13.19 -7.76 9.75
N ARG A 550 12.27 -8.39 9.02
CA ARG A 550 11.86 -9.78 9.25
C ARG A 550 12.91 -10.75 8.75
N ARG A 551 13.57 -10.44 7.62
CA ARG A 551 14.69 -11.21 7.10
C ARG A 551 15.89 -11.21 8.05
N ILE A 552 16.35 -10.03 8.46
CA ILE A 552 17.54 -9.88 9.33
C ILE A 552 17.35 -10.66 10.65
N LYS A 553 16.14 -10.62 11.24
CA LYS A 553 15.82 -11.40 12.45
C LYS A 553 15.83 -12.92 12.21
N ARG A 554 15.28 -13.39 11.10
CA ARG A 554 15.31 -14.81 10.69
C ARG A 554 16.75 -15.29 10.49
N GLU A 555 17.52 -14.56 9.70
CA GLU A 555 18.92 -14.86 9.40
C GLU A 555 19.78 -14.86 10.67
N LEU A 556 19.58 -13.89 11.58
CA LEU A 556 20.31 -13.82 12.86
C LEU A 556 20.00 -15.02 13.78
N ASP A 557 18.73 -15.42 13.88
CA ASP A 557 18.31 -16.62 14.63
C ASP A 557 18.90 -17.90 14.02
N GLU A 558 18.89 -18.03 12.69
CA GLU A 558 19.51 -19.15 11.96
C GLU A 558 21.04 -19.20 12.17
N ILE A 559 21.71 -18.04 12.20
CA ILE A 559 23.16 -17.92 12.47
C ILE A 559 23.50 -18.27 13.93
N LEU A 560 22.73 -17.80 14.91
CA LEU A 560 22.95 -18.13 16.32
C LEU A 560 22.78 -19.63 16.57
N ARG A 561 21.66 -20.22 16.09
CA ARG A 561 21.38 -21.65 16.24
C ARG A 561 22.42 -22.53 15.53
N SER A 562 22.83 -22.18 14.30
CA SER A 562 23.86 -22.96 13.57
C SER A 562 25.27 -22.84 14.15
N LYS A 563 25.56 -21.79 14.93
CA LYS A 563 26.81 -21.62 15.69
C LYS A 563 26.75 -22.13 17.13
N GLY A 564 25.62 -22.72 17.55
CA GLY A 564 25.46 -23.33 18.88
C GLY A 564 25.21 -22.34 20.03
N TYR A 565 24.95 -21.06 19.74
CA TYR A 565 24.54 -20.09 20.75
C TYR A 565 23.08 -20.31 21.15
N LYS A 566 22.80 -20.33 22.46
CA LYS A 566 21.43 -20.46 23.01
C LYS A 566 20.66 -19.15 22.87
N ASN A 567 21.35 -18.03 23.02
CA ASN A 567 20.79 -16.69 22.86
C ASN A 567 21.88 -15.69 22.42
N ILE A 568 21.46 -14.53 21.92
CA ILE A 568 22.31 -13.42 21.49
C ILE A 568 23.38 -12.99 22.51
N SER A 569 23.06 -13.00 23.82
CA SER A 569 23.98 -12.53 24.86
C SER A 569 25.23 -13.40 25.00
N GLU A 570 25.17 -14.67 24.61
CA GLU A 570 26.34 -15.55 24.56
C GLU A 570 27.32 -15.18 23.41
N ALA A 571 26.88 -14.40 22.41
CA ALA A 571 27.69 -13.99 21.26
C ALA A 571 28.28 -12.57 21.38
N ILE A 572 27.81 -11.74 22.31
CA ILE A 572 28.26 -10.35 22.46
C ILE A 572 29.78 -10.30 22.75
N GLY A 573 30.51 -9.50 21.97
CA GLY A 573 31.94 -9.22 22.20
C GLY A 573 32.89 -10.38 21.91
N LYS A 574 32.40 -11.53 21.42
CA LYS A 574 33.21 -12.75 21.26
C LYS A 574 34.37 -12.63 20.28
N SER A 575 34.31 -11.74 19.27
CA SER A 575 35.49 -11.48 18.42
C SER A 575 36.42 -10.41 19.02
N ALA A 576 35.86 -9.39 19.68
CA ALA A 576 36.63 -8.30 20.29
C ALA A 576 37.49 -8.75 21.50
N LEU A 577 37.20 -9.91 22.09
CA LEU A 577 38.03 -10.53 23.13
C LEU A 577 39.10 -11.50 22.57
N SER A 578 39.12 -11.75 21.26
CA SER A 578 40.06 -12.65 20.58
C SER A 578 41.12 -11.92 19.74
N SER A 579 41.16 -10.58 19.80
CA SER A 579 42.00 -9.70 18.97
C SER A 579 42.36 -8.40 19.68
#